data_AF-A0A5B8UYZ1-F1
#
_entry.id   AF-A0A5B8UYZ1-F1
#
_cell.length_a   1.000
_cell.length_b   1.000
_cell.length_c   1.000
_cell.angle_alpha   90.00
_cell.angle_beta   90.00
_cell.angle_gamma   90.00
#
_symmetry.space_group_name_H-M   'P 1'
#
loop_
_entity.id
_entity.type
_entity.pdbx_description
1 polymer ?
#
loop_
_entity_poly.entity_id
_entity_poly.type
_entity_poly.pdbx_seq_one_letter_code
_entity_poly.pdbx_strand_id
1 'polypeptide(L)'
;MKRILFAFLYCAVLKEKAVEYFAKIIIHGAIVSLFFYPLQLINGPLVFSIGSAIHLPPRVGNPEYTNFLIFTYDGGHHIRNCGFAWEPGAWGCYIVMGLLLHFLLNRFKMDKHAWILVISGITTLSTTAYLGLLCIFLLYYRVHGGKLLPFLVIAVPILAVVATQLPFLLDKIEKTYSGDMHDISSLDELAGWYDKTGEGEIHLNRFGSAIILWNLFRWKLIWGISNGYQGVTPVLHNVNISNGDVDFFAKFGVVGFIYLMHKYILLLKSFIHKNEYMIYCVLIVVVLAFGEPMLIFNFTMAFLFLYHYVSPETLGWNDEEEDDEEEETETEDIPYQKLSLKNSN
;
A
#
# COMPACT_ATOMS: atom_id res chain seq x y z
N MET A 1 8.98 9.27 18.44
CA MET A 1 10.43 9.04 18.62
C MET A 1 10.85 7.59 18.34
N LYS A 2 10.26 6.57 18.98
CA LYS A 2 10.66 5.15 18.81
C LYS A 2 10.70 4.65 17.36
N ARG A 3 9.68 4.97 16.55
CA ARG A 3 9.57 4.53 15.15
C ARG A 3 10.64 5.13 14.23
N ILE A 4 10.91 6.43 14.39
CA ILE A 4 11.95 7.14 13.62
C ILE A 4 13.35 6.61 13.96
N LEU A 5 13.63 6.38 15.26
CA LEU A 5 14.89 5.78 15.68
C LEU A 5 15.08 4.37 15.09
N PHE A 6 14.04 3.54 15.13
CA PHE A 6 14.11 2.21 14.53
C PHE A 6 14.35 2.26 13.02
N ALA A 7 13.62 3.14 12.31
CA ALA A 7 13.80 3.36 10.88
C ALA A 7 15.23 3.82 10.54
N PHE A 8 15.80 4.73 11.35
CA PHE A 8 17.18 5.16 11.21
C PHE A 8 18.16 4.00 11.42
N LEU A 9 18.02 3.23 12.52
CA LEU A 9 18.89 2.10 12.82
C LEU A 9 18.83 1.03 11.72
N TYR A 10 17.63 0.72 11.22
CA TYR A 10 17.45 -0.19 10.10
C TYR A 10 18.28 0.24 8.88
N CYS A 11 18.17 1.51 8.49
CA CYS A 11 18.92 2.05 7.35
C CYS A 11 20.42 2.12 7.62
N ALA A 12 20.84 2.53 8.82
CA ALA A 12 22.25 2.67 9.17
C ALA A 12 22.98 1.32 9.25
N VAL A 13 22.28 0.26 9.66
CA VAL A 13 22.84 -1.10 9.77
C VAL A 13 22.87 -1.80 8.41
N LEU A 14 21.77 -1.76 7.66
CA LEU A 14 21.64 -2.50 6.40
C LEU A 14 22.13 -1.74 5.17
N LYS A 15 22.20 -0.41 5.25
CA LYS A 15 22.70 0.51 4.22
C LYS A 15 22.10 0.22 2.84
N GLU A 16 22.92 -0.06 1.83
CA GLU A 16 22.52 -0.33 0.45
C GLU A 16 21.57 -1.53 0.33
N LYS A 17 21.68 -2.51 1.25
CA LYS A 17 20.84 -3.71 1.26
C LYS A 17 19.46 -3.49 1.89
N ALA A 18 19.20 -2.32 2.47
CA ALA A 18 17.97 -2.07 3.19
C ALA A 18 16.72 -2.20 2.30
N VAL A 19 16.76 -1.67 1.07
CA VAL A 19 15.63 -1.78 0.12
C VAL A 19 15.44 -3.23 -0.34
N GLU A 20 16.54 -3.92 -0.64
CA GLU A 20 16.55 -5.33 -1.06
C GLU A 20 15.96 -6.23 0.03
N TYR A 21 16.43 -6.11 1.27
CA TYR A 21 15.91 -6.91 2.38
C TYR A 21 14.44 -6.63 2.65
N PHE A 22 14.01 -5.38 2.51
CA PHE A 22 12.60 -5.04 2.68
C PHE A 22 11.72 -5.75 1.64
N ALA A 23 12.07 -5.67 0.35
CA ALA A 23 11.35 -6.39 -0.70
C ALA A 23 11.38 -7.91 -0.45
N LYS A 24 12.54 -8.47 -0.10
CA LYS A 24 12.67 -9.90 0.21
C LYS A 24 11.77 -10.35 1.35
N ILE A 25 11.73 -9.63 2.48
CA ILE A 25 10.88 -9.99 3.63
C ILE A 25 9.42 -10.09 3.21
N ILE A 26 8.94 -9.14 2.40
CA ILE A 26 7.55 -9.12 1.92
C ILE A 26 7.29 -10.28 0.96
N ILE A 27 8.22 -10.57 0.03
CA ILE A 27 8.11 -11.72 -0.88
C ILE A 27 8.03 -13.04 -0.11
N HIS A 28 8.90 -13.25 0.89
CA HIS A 28 8.87 -14.46 1.71
C HIS A 28 7.58 -14.54 2.54
N GLY A 29 7.15 -13.41 3.12
CA GLY A 29 5.85 -13.30 3.79
C GLY A 29 4.68 -13.64 2.87
N ALA A 30 4.73 -13.24 1.60
CA ALA A 30 3.72 -13.55 0.60
C ALA A 30 3.67 -15.05 0.29
N ILE A 31 4.82 -15.70 0.10
CA ILE A 31 4.91 -17.15 -0.09
C ILE A 31 4.26 -17.89 1.09
N VAL A 32 4.65 -17.53 2.32
CA VAL A 32 4.07 -18.13 3.53
C VAL A 32 2.56 -17.85 3.62
N SER A 33 2.12 -16.63 3.31
CA SER A 33 0.71 -16.27 3.34
C SER A 33 -0.12 -17.10 2.36
N LEU A 34 0.41 -17.38 1.16
CA LEU A 34 -0.28 -18.14 0.13
C LEU A 34 -0.36 -19.63 0.44
N PHE A 35 0.45 -20.12 1.39
CA PHE A 35 0.29 -21.45 1.97
C PHE A 35 -0.83 -21.48 3.03
N PHE A 36 -0.82 -20.54 3.98
CA PHE A 36 -1.80 -20.51 5.07
C PHE A 36 -3.18 -20.03 4.65
N TYR A 37 -3.29 -19.17 3.64
CA TYR A 37 -4.59 -18.62 3.21
C TYR A 37 -5.56 -19.69 2.67
N PRO A 38 -5.17 -20.60 1.76
CA PRO A 38 -6.04 -21.72 1.39
C PRO A 38 -6.40 -22.62 2.58
N LEU A 39 -5.47 -22.85 3.51
CA LEU A 39 -5.74 -23.62 4.71
C LEU A 39 -6.78 -22.93 5.61
N GLN A 40 -6.71 -21.61 5.73
CA GLN A 40 -7.69 -20.78 6.42
C GLN A 40 -9.08 -20.89 5.77
N LEU A 41 -9.16 -20.89 4.42
CA LEU A 41 -10.44 -21.02 3.70
C LEU A 41 -11.07 -22.41 3.88
N ILE A 42 -10.25 -23.47 3.97
CA ILE A 42 -10.73 -24.84 4.13
C ILE A 42 -11.03 -25.16 5.60
N ASN A 43 -10.17 -24.72 6.51
CA ASN A 43 -10.24 -25.04 7.93
C ASN A 43 -9.62 -23.92 8.80
N GLY A 44 -10.35 -22.80 8.92
CA GLY A 44 -10.00 -21.70 9.81
C GLY A 44 -9.70 -22.12 11.26
N PRO A 45 -10.50 -22.99 11.89
CA PRO A 45 -10.22 -23.49 13.25
C PRO A 45 -8.86 -24.16 13.41
N LEU A 46 -8.37 -24.88 12.39
CA LEU A 46 -7.03 -25.46 12.41
C LEU A 46 -5.95 -24.39 12.41
N VAL A 47 -6.07 -23.37 11.55
CA VAL A 47 -5.12 -22.24 11.51
C VAL A 47 -5.13 -21.47 12.84
N PHE A 48 -6.32 -21.24 13.39
CA PHE A 48 -6.48 -20.62 14.71
C PHE A 48 -5.78 -21.44 15.82
N SER A 49 -5.93 -22.77 15.80
CA SER A 49 -5.31 -23.67 16.77
C SER A 49 -3.79 -23.67 16.66
N ILE A 50 -3.25 -23.68 15.43
CA ILE A 50 -1.80 -23.57 15.16
C ILE A 50 -1.26 -22.26 15.74
N GLY A 51 -1.92 -21.14 15.47
CA GLY A 51 -1.47 -19.84 15.98
C GLY A 51 -1.58 -19.72 17.49
N SER A 52 -2.67 -20.22 18.07
CA SER A 52 -2.92 -20.15 19.51
C SER A 52 -1.92 -20.98 20.33
N ALA A 53 -1.37 -22.05 19.75
CA ALA A 53 -0.33 -22.85 20.39
C ALA A 53 0.99 -22.08 20.63
N ILE A 54 1.21 -20.96 19.91
CA ILE A 54 2.42 -20.13 20.04
C ILE A 54 2.29 -19.13 21.20
N HIS A 55 1.11 -19.01 21.82
CA HIS A 55 0.84 -18.19 23.01
C HIS A 55 1.25 -16.71 22.89
N LEU A 56 1.22 -16.16 21.68
CA LEU A 56 1.35 -14.72 21.50
C LEU A 56 0.07 -14.02 21.97
N PRO A 57 0.20 -12.83 22.59
CA PRO A 57 -0.96 -12.12 23.12
C PRO A 57 -1.94 -11.83 21.99
N PRO A 58 -3.22 -12.26 22.11
CA PRO A 58 -4.23 -11.97 21.10
C PRO A 58 -4.52 -10.47 21.06
N ARG A 59 -5.16 -10.04 19.97
CA ARG A 59 -5.71 -8.69 19.89
C ARG A 59 -6.79 -8.55 20.95
N VAL A 60 -6.67 -7.51 21.80
CA VAL A 60 -7.64 -7.24 22.86
C VAL A 60 -9.05 -7.16 22.26
N GLY A 61 -10.00 -7.89 22.85
CA GLY A 61 -11.39 -7.90 22.41
C GLY A 61 -11.72 -8.81 21.22
N ASN A 62 -10.77 -9.56 20.66
CA ASN A 62 -11.04 -10.52 19.58
C ASN A 62 -10.61 -11.95 19.97
N PRO A 63 -11.53 -12.80 20.45
CA PRO A 63 -11.22 -14.16 20.89
C PRO A 63 -10.86 -15.11 19.73
N GLU A 64 -11.20 -14.75 18.49
CA GLU A 64 -10.90 -15.53 17.27
C GLU A 64 -9.69 -14.97 16.51
N TYR A 65 -8.86 -14.18 17.18
CA TYR A 65 -7.64 -13.61 16.63
C TYR A 65 -6.41 -14.39 17.10
N THR A 66 -5.55 -14.76 16.16
CA THR A 66 -4.19 -15.20 16.47
C THR A 66 -3.20 -14.68 15.44
N ASN A 67 -2.05 -14.20 15.92
CA ASN A 67 -0.90 -13.86 15.09
C ASN A 67 0.28 -14.69 15.59
N PHE A 68 0.92 -15.40 14.67
CA PHE A 68 2.08 -16.23 14.97
C PHE A 68 3.33 -15.78 14.22
N LEU A 69 3.52 -14.45 14.17
CA LEU A 69 4.61 -13.69 13.54
C LEU A 69 4.64 -13.76 12.01
N ILE A 70 4.42 -14.94 11.44
CA ILE A 70 4.52 -15.20 9.99
C ILE A 70 3.16 -15.19 9.30
N PHE A 71 2.08 -15.33 10.07
CA PHE A 71 0.72 -15.27 9.58
C PHE A 71 -0.25 -14.83 10.69
N THR A 72 -1.36 -14.22 10.29
CA THR A 72 -2.47 -13.81 11.16
C THR A 72 -3.76 -14.45 10.70
N TYR A 73 -4.47 -15.08 11.63
CA TYR A 73 -5.86 -15.47 11.47
C TYR A 73 -6.74 -14.55 12.31
N ASP A 74 -7.80 -14.05 11.69
CA ASP A 74 -8.85 -13.28 12.35
C ASP A 74 -10.20 -13.82 11.89
N GLY A 75 -11.00 -14.36 12.81
CA GLY A 75 -12.32 -14.91 12.51
C GLY A 75 -13.26 -13.91 11.83
N GLY A 76 -13.16 -12.62 12.18
CA GLY A 76 -13.91 -11.55 11.51
C GLY A 76 -13.50 -11.34 10.05
N HIS A 77 -12.33 -11.84 9.65
CA HIS A 77 -11.73 -11.72 8.33
C HIS A 77 -11.36 -13.09 7.73
N HIS A 78 -12.07 -14.15 8.10
CA HIS A 78 -11.78 -15.53 7.73
C HIS A 78 -11.71 -15.81 6.21
N ILE A 79 -12.31 -14.97 5.37
CA ILE A 79 -12.18 -15.07 3.89
C ILE A 79 -11.07 -14.20 3.30
N ARG A 80 -10.30 -13.47 4.12
CA ARG A 80 -9.33 -12.45 3.68
C ARG A 80 -7.93 -12.84 4.14
N ASN A 81 -6.95 -12.67 3.26
CA ASN A 81 -5.54 -12.93 3.59
C ASN A 81 -4.94 -11.75 4.38
N CYS A 82 -4.53 -11.99 5.63
CA CYS A 82 -3.87 -11.00 6.48
C CYS A 82 -2.32 -11.07 6.40
N GLY A 83 -1.76 -12.09 5.73
CA GLY A 83 -0.31 -12.34 5.76
C GLY A 83 0.21 -12.29 7.20
N PHE A 84 1.40 -11.70 7.39
CA PHE A 84 1.94 -11.45 8.74
C PHE A 84 1.37 -10.20 9.43
N ALA A 85 0.57 -9.38 8.73
CA ALA A 85 0.04 -8.14 9.28
C ALA A 85 -1.19 -8.42 10.16
N TRP A 86 -1.60 -7.44 10.97
CA TRP A 86 -2.74 -7.61 11.88
C TRP A 86 -4.09 -7.65 11.18
N GLU A 87 -4.16 -7.22 9.91
CA GLU A 87 -5.38 -7.20 9.11
C GLU A 87 -5.03 -7.16 7.61
N PRO A 88 -5.99 -7.50 6.73
CA PRO A 88 -5.73 -7.62 5.29
C PRO A 88 -5.49 -6.27 4.60
N GLY A 89 -6.02 -5.18 5.15
CA GLY A 89 -5.74 -3.82 4.68
C GLY A 89 -4.25 -3.48 4.80
N ALA A 90 -3.72 -3.62 6.02
CA ALA A 90 -2.30 -3.44 6.32
C ALA A 90 -1.41 -4.39 5.51
N TRP A 91 -1.81 -5.65 5.36
CA TRP A 91 -1.08 -6.61 4.52
C TRP A 91 -0.99 -6.17 3.07
N GLY A 92 -2.12 -5.72 2.51
CA GLY A 92 -2.17 -5.19 1.15
C GLY A 92 -1.22 -4.02 0.94
N CYS A 93 -1.04 -3.17 1.95
CA CYS A 93 -0.09 -2.05 1.88
C CYS A 93 1.36 -2.53 1.82
N TYR A 94 1.72 -3.53 2.64
CA TYR A 94 3.04 -4.17 2.54
C TYR A 94 3.24 -4.82 1.17
N ILE A 95 2.25 -5.55 0.65
CA ILE A 95 2.35 -6.19 -0.68
C ILE A 95 2.58 -5.17 -1.79
N VAL A 96 1.77 -4.12 -1.85
CA VAL A 96 1.89 -3.09 -2.90
C VAL A 96 3.25 -2.40 -2.80
N MET A 97 3.68 -2.02 -1.60
CA MET A 97 5.00 -1.41 -1.42
C MET A 97 6.15 -2.37 -1.74
N GLY A 98 6.03 -3.65 -1.36
CA GLY A 98 7.01 -4.68 -1.69
C GLY A 98 7.11 -4.93 -3.19
N LEU A 99 5.98 -4.92 -3.91
CA LEU A 99 5.94 -5.06 -5.36
C LEU A 99 6.57 -3.86 -6.06
N LEU A 100 6.26 -2.64 -5.59
CA LEU A 100 6.90 -1.44 -6.12
C LEU A 100 8.42 -1.51 -5.95
N LEU A 101 8.91 -1.81 -4.74
CA LEU A 101 10.35 -1.89 -4.48
C LEU A 101 11.01 -3.04 -5.24
N HIS A 102 10.34 -4.18 -5.40
CA HIS A 102 10.82 -5.28 -6.24
C HIS A 102 10.97 -4.84 -7.70
N PHE A 103 10.00 -4.09 -8.24
CA PHE A 103 10.11 -3.52 -9.58
C PHE A 103 11.23 -2.50 -9.71
N LEU A 104 11.44 -1.65 -8.71
CA LEU A 104 12.57 -0.73 -8.71
C LEU A 104 13.90 -1.49 -8.73
N LEU A 105 14.03 -2.59 -7.98
CA LEU A 105 15.26 -3.38 -7.89
C LEU A 105 15.51 -4.24 -9.14
N ASN A 106 14.46 -4.70 -9.82
CA ASN A 106 14.58 -5.66 -10.92
C ASN A 106 14.33 -5.06 -12.32
N ARG A 107 14.37 -3.73 -12.44
CA ARG A 107 14.10 -2.98 -13.68
C ARG A 107 12.72 -3.29 -14.27
N PHE A 108 11.70 -3.30 -13.42
CA PHE A 108 10.30 -3.50 -13.80
C PHE A 108 10.02 -4.83 -14.53
N LYS A 109 10.81 -5.89 -14.27
CA LYS A 109 10.57 -7.22 -14.86
C LYS A 109 9.45 -7.95 -14.13
N MET A 110 8.46 -8.46 -14.85
CA MET A 110 7.40 -9.30 -14.30
C MET A 110 7.86 -10.75 -14.12
N ASP A 111 8.57 -11.02 -13.03
CA ASP A 111 9.07 -12.35 -12.68
C ASP A 111 8.13 -13.14 -11.76
N LYS A 112 8.57 -14.34 -11.34
CA LYS A 112 7.81 -15.19 -10.40
C LYS A 112 7.52 -14.50 -9.07
N HIS A 113 8.41 -13.62 -8.59
CA HIS A 113 8.24 -12.95 -7.30
C HIS A 113 7.22 -11.81 -7.40
N ALA A 114 7.22 -11.07 -8.51
CA ALA A 114 6.19 -10.10 -8.82
C ALA A 114 4.80 -10.77 -8.87
N TRP A 115 4.68 -11.91 -9.56
CA TRP A 115 3.42 -12.66 -9.59
C TRP A 115 2.96 -13.16 -8.21
N ILE A 116 3.88 -13.65 -7.37
CA ILE A 116 3.55 -14.04 -5.99
C ILE A 116 2.96 -12.87 -5.21
N LEU A 117 3.56 -11.68 -5.33
CA LEU A 117 3.06 -10.48 -4.66
C LEU A 117 1.70 -10.05 -5.20
N VAL A 118 1.50 -10.07 -6.52
CA VAL A 118 0.20 -9.76 -7.14
C VAL A 118 -0.89 -10.70 -6.64
N ILE A 119 -0.65 -12.02 -6.65
CA ILE A 119 -1.62 -13.01 -6.19
C ILE A 119 -1.92 -12.81 -4.71
N SER A 120 -0.90 -12.62 -3.86
CA SER A 120 -1.10 -12.33 -2.44
C SER A 120 -1.93 -11.05 -2.23
N GLY A 121 -1.66 -10.00 -3.02
CA GLY A 121 -2.43 -8.76 -3.03
C GLY A 121 -3.91 -8.96 -3.36
N ILE A 122 -4.21 -9.80 -4.36
CA ILE A 122 -5.59 -10.16 -4.73
C ILE A 122 -6.30 -10.86 -3.56
N THR A 123 -5.63 -11.79 -2.87
CA THR A 123 -6.21 -12.55 -1.75
C THR A 123 -6.54 -11.71 -0.51
N THR A 124 -6.07 -10.47 -0.43
CA THR A 124 -6.39 -9.57 0.69
C THR A 124 -7.86 -9.12 0.71
N LEU A 125 -8.55 -9.17 -0.44
CA LEU A 125 -9.89 -8.59 -0.59
C LEU A 125 -9.95 -7.16 -0.01
N SER A 126 -8.96 -6.34 -0.33
CA SER A 126 -8.81 -4.97 0.17
C SER A 126 -8.92 -3.96 -0.97
N THR A 127 -9.90 -3.06 -0.88
CA THR A 127 -10.11 -1.94 -1.82
C THR A 127 -8.84 -1.11 -1.99
N THR A 128 -8.18 -0.77 -0.88
CA THR A 128 -6.93 -0.01 -0.85
C THR A 128 -5.81 -0.74 -1.60
N ALA A 129 -5.67 -2.05 -1.38
CA ALA A 129 -4.66 -2.85 -2.05
C ALA A 129 -4.93 -2.93 -3.56
N TYR A 130 -6.20 -3.07 -3.96
CA TYR A 130 -6.58 -3.14 -5.37
C TYR A 130 -6.33 -1.81 -6.09
N LEU A 131 -6.63 -0.67 -5.45
CA LEU A 131 -6.30 0.65 -6.00
C LEU A 131 -4.78 0.86 -6.09
N GLY A 132 -4.02 0.41 -5.08
CA GLY A 132 -2.56 0.44 -5.09
C GLY A 132 -1.96 -0.41 -6.23
N LEU A 133 -2.45 -1.65 -6.41
CA LEU A 133 -2.06 -2.53 -7.51
C LEU A 133 -2.42 -1.93 -8.86
N LEU A 134 -3.58 -1.31 -9.00
CA LEU A 134 -3.97 -0.61 -10.23
C LEU A 134 -2.97 0.49 -10.57
N CYS A 135 -2.56 1.29 -9.58
CA CYS A 135 -1.54 2.33 -9.79
C CYS A 135 -0.18 1.73 -10.17
N ILE A 136 0.21 0.59 -9.56
CA ILE A 136 1.43 -0.14 -9.96
C ILE A 136 1.34 -0.66 -11.39
N PHE A 137 0.22 -1.24 -11.80
CA PHE A 137 0.07 -1.74 -13.16
C PHE A 137 0.05 -0.61 -14.19
N LEU A 138 -0.52 0.55 -13.84
CA LEU A 138 -0.41 1.74 -14.67
C LEU A 138 1.05 2.20 -14.79
N LEU A 139 1.79 2.26 -13.68
CA LEU A 139 3.22 2.57 -13.71
C LEU A 139 4.00 1.56 -14.59
N TYR A 140 3.80 0.26 -14.37
CA TYR A 140 4.42 -0.80 -15.15
C TYR A 140 4.15 -0.63 -16.65
N TYR A 141 2.89 -0.40 -17.03
CA TYR A 141 2.50 -0.18 -18.41
C TYR A 141 3.15 1.08 -19.02
N ARG A 142 3.27 2.15 -18.23
CA ARG A 142 3.91 3.41 -18.66
C ARG A 142 5.41 3.27 -18.82
N VAL A 143 6.09 2.51 -17.96
CA VAL A 143 7.52 2.21 -18.08
C VAL A 143 7.81 1.47 -19.39
N HIS A 144 6.94 0.55 -19.80
CA HIS A 144 7.05 -0.19 -21.08
C HIS A 144 6.48 0.58 -22.29
N GLY A 145 6.51 1.92 -22.27
CA GLY A 145 6.12 2.76 -23.41
C GLY A 145 4.63 2.89 -23.70
N GLY A 146 3.75 2.19 -22.98
CA GLY A 146 2.31 2.19 -23.22
C GLY A 146 1.65 3.55 -22.97
N LYS A 147 0.72 4.02 -23.82
CA LYS A 147 0.11 5.36 -23.69
C LYS A 147 -1.04 5.39 -22.67
N LEU A 148 -1.12 6.43 -21.84
CA LEU A 148 -2.11 6.55 -20.77
C LEU A 148 -3.57 6.36 -21.25
N LEU A 149 -3.93 6.95 -22.39
CA LEU A 149 -5.31 6.93 -22.90
C LEU A 149 -5.82 5.50 -23.19
N PRO A 150 -5.14 4.65 -23.99
CA PRO A 150 -5.51 3.25 -24.16
C PRO A 150 -5.70 2.48 -22.85
N PHE A 151 -4.82 2.68 -21.86
CA PHE A 151 -4.96 2.01 -20.57
C PHE A 151 -6.24 2.46 -19.86
N LEU A 152 -6.52 3.76 -19.79
CA LEU A 152 -7.73 4.28 -19.14
C LEU A 152 -9.00 3.81 -19.84
N VAL A 153 -8.99 3.71 -21.17
CA VAL A 153 -10.13 3.19 -21.96
C VAL A 153 -10.46 1.75 -21.62
N ILE A 154 -9.48 0.92 -21.22
CA ILE A 154 -9.69 -0.47 -20.81
C ILE A 154 -9.96 -0.57 -19.30
N ALA A 155 -9.15 0.11 -18.49
CA ALA A 155 -9.19 0.02 -17.04
C ALA A 155 -10.48 0.62 -16.46
N VAL A 156 -10.96 1.76 -16.97
CA VAL A 156 -12.15 2.42 -16.42
C VAL A 156 -13.42 1.58 -16.60
N PRO A 157 -13.72 1.01 -17.77
CA PRO A 157 -14.85 0.09 -17.91
C PRO A 157 -14.72 -1.17 -17.04
N ILE A 158 -13.52 -1.76 -16.96
CA ILE A 158 -13.30 -2.93 -16.09
C ILE A 158 -13.57 -2.56 -14.63
N LEU A 159 -13.04 -1.43 -14.16
CA LEU A 159 -13.29 -0.95 -12.80
C LEU A 159 -14.77 -0.62 -12.56
N ALA A 160 -15.47 -0.05 -13.53
CA ALA A 160 -16.90 0.22 -13.44
C ALA A 160 -17.72 -1.09 -13.36
N VAL A 161 -17.38 -2.10 -14.16
CA VAL A 161 -17.98 -3.44 -14.10
C VAL A 161 -17.65 -4.10 -12.78
N VAL A 162 -16.40 -4.10 -12.34
CA VAL A 162 -15.96 -4.67 -11.06
C VAL A 162 -16.69 -3.97 -9.89
N ALA A 163 -16.81 -2.65 -9.91
CA ALA A 163 -17.53 -1.90 -8.89
C ALA A 163 -19.02 -2.26 -8.85
N THR A 164 -19.67 -2.43 -10.01
CA THR A 164 -21.12 -2.69 -10.10
C THR A 164 -21.50 -4.17 -9.96
N GLN A 165 -20.63 -5.09 -10.36
CA GLN A 165 -20.89 -6.54 -10.35
C GLN A 165 -20.38 -7.24 -9.09
N LEU A 166 -19.46 -6.60 -8.35
CA LEU A 166 -19.05 -7.08 -7.03
C LEU A 166 -19.85 -6.30 -5.97
N PRO A 167 -21.00 -6.83 -5.50
CA PRO A 167 -21.86 -6.13 -4.56
C PRO A 167 -21.10 -5.68 -3.30
N PHE A 168 -20.06 -6.41 -2.89
CA PHE A 168 -19.27 -6.04 -1.73
C PHE A 168 -18.48 -4.73 -1.85
N LEU A 169 -18.17 -4.21 -3.05
CA LEU A 169 -17.33 -3.01 -3.19
C LEU A 169 -18.13 -1.73 -3.02
N LEU A 170 -19.18 -1.54 -3.81
CA LEU A 170 -20.05 -0.37 -3.72
C LEU A 170 -20.83 -0.38 -2.40
N ASP A 171 -21.40 -1.52 -2.00
CA ASP A 171 -22.11 -1.63 -0.72
C ASP A 171 -21.17 -1.27 0.44
N LYS A 172 -19.89 -1.65 0.37
CA LYS A 172 -18.94 -1.31 1.42
C LYS A 172 -18.67 0.19 1.45
N ILE A 173 -18.47 0.85 0.31
CA ILE A 173 -18.24 2.30 0.28
C ILE A 173 -19.47 3.04 0.80
N GLU A 174 -20.67 2.68 0.33
CA GLU A 174 -21.92 3.32 0.74
C GLU A 174 -22.21 3.07 2.22
N LYS A 175 -22.11 1.83 2.71
CA LYS A 175 -22.28 1.50 4.14
C LYS A 175 -21.25 2.21 5.02
N THR A 176 -20.00 2.29 4.56
CA THR A 176 -18.94 3.01 5.30
C THR A 176 -19.25 4.50 5.37
N TYR A 177 -19.64 5.12 4.26
CA TYR A 177 -19.93 6.54 4.22
C TYR A 177 -21.20 6.91 5.00
N SER A 178 -22.30 6.18 4.79
CA SER A 178 -23.55 6.39 5.51
C SER A 178 -23.42 6.11 7.00
N GLY A 179 -22.71 5.04 7.37
CA GLY A 179 -22.33 4.74 8.75
C GLY A 179 -21.52 5.86 9.37
N ASP A 180 -20.47 6.34 8.69
CA ASP A 180 -19.65 7.46 9.18
C ASP A 180 -20.47 8.74 9.40
N MET A 181 -21.42 9.05 8.50
CA MET A 181 -22.27 10.23 8.64
C MET A 181 -23.24 10.11 9.81
N HIS A 182 -23.81 8.92 10.00
CA HIS A 182 -24.66 8.61 11.14
C HIS A 182 -23.86 8.73 12.45
N ASP A 183 -22.69 8.09 12.51
CA ASP A 183 -21.86 8.06 13.72
C ASP A 183 -21.36 9.45 14.12
N ILE A 184 -21.01 10.29 13.13
CA ILE A 184 -20.68 11.70 13.38
C ILE A 184 -21.88 12.47 13.93
N SER A 185 -23.08 12.26 13.39
CA SER A 185 -24.28 12.97 13.83
C SER A 185 -24.76 12.58 15.23
N SER A 186 -24.35 11.41 15.71
CA SER A 186 -24.78 10.81 16.98
C SER A 186 -23.62 10.60 17.95
N LEU A 187 -22.51 11.35 17.81
CA LEU A 187 -21.30 11.18 18.63
C LEU A 187 -21.57 11.22 20.14
N ASP A 188 -22.42 12.13 20.61
CA ASP A 188 -22.75 12.27 22.03
C ASP A 188 -23.52 11.04 22.56
N GLU A 189 -24.40 10.44 21.74
CA GLU A 189 -25.15 9.24 22.09
C GLU A 189 -24.25 7.99 22.09
N LEU A 190 -23.40 7.87 21.07
CA LEU A 190 -22.40 6.81 20.95
C LEU A 190 -21.43 6.84 22.12
N ALA A 191 -20.91 8.02 22.47
CA ALA A 191 -20.07 8.21 23.64
C ALA A 191 -20.73 7.70 24.93
N GLY A 192 -21.99 8.07 25.15
CA GLY A 192 -22.76 7.62 26.30
C GLY A 192 -23.02 6.11 26.31
N TRP A 193 -23.00 5.44 25.16
CA TRP A 193 -23.09 3.97 25.06
C TRP A 193 -21.74 3.31 25.38
N TYR A 194 -20.65 3.75 24.76
CA TYR A 194 -19.28 3.23 24.96
C TYR A 194 -18.82 3.38 26.42
N ASP A 195 -19.10 4.53 27.05
CA ASP A 195 -18.83 4.75 28.48
C ASP A 195 -19.60 3.77 29.39
N LYS A 196 -20.83 3.37 28.99
CA LYS A 196 -21.68 2.44 29.78
C LYS A 196 -21.31 0.98 29.55
N THR A 197 -20.89 0.61 28.35
CA THR A 197 -20.50 -0.77 28.02
C THR A 197 -19.05 -1.07 28.41
N GLY A 198 -18.26 -0.04 28.71
CA GLY A 198 -16.84 -0.18 28.99
C GLY A 198 -16.02 -0.49 27.73
N GLU A 199 -16.62 -0.35 26.55
CA GLU A 199 -15.90 -0.34 25.29
C GLU A 199 -15.15 0.99 25.23
N GLY A 200 -13.83 0.95 25.28
CA GLY A 200 -13.03 2.14 25.57
C GLY A 200 -12.94 3.16 24.43
N GLU A 201 -13.26 2.81 23.18
CA GLU A 201 -13.00 3.66 22.01
C GLU A 201 -14.12 3.59 20.95
N ILE A 202 -14.57 4.74 20.46
CA ILE A 202 -15.52 4.81 19.34
C ILE A 202 -14.75 4.61 18.02
N HIS A 203 -15.08 3.58 17.25
CA HIS A 203 -14.39 3.30 15.99
C HIS A 203 -15.05 4.02 14.80
N LEU A 204 -14.42 5.08 14.29
CA LEU A 204 -14.88 5.73 13.05
C LEU A 204 -14.13 5.21 11.84
N ASN A 205 -14.78 5.14 10.68
CA ASN A 205 -14.09 4.80 9.43
C ASN A 205 -13.40 6.03 8.82
N ARG A 206 -12.82 5.83 7.63
CA ARG A 206 -11.86 6.73 6.97
C ARG A 206 -12.44 8.10 6.64
N PHE A 207 -13.72 8.17 6.24
CA PHE A 207 -14.33 9.45 5.87
C PHE A 207 -14.73 10.23 7.11
N GLY A 208 -15.31 9.55 8.10
CA GLY A 208 -15.69 10.16 9.37
C GLY A 208 -14.47 10.70 10.12
N SER A 209 -13.40 9.90 10.17
CA SER A 209 -12.09 10.29 10.72
C SER A 209 -11.53 11.54 10.04
N ALA A 210 -11.57 11.61 8.70
CA ALA A 210 -11.07 12.76 7.96
C ALA A 210 -11.88 14.04 8.25
N ILE A 211 -13.21 13.92 8.28
CA ILE A 211 -14.13 15.04 8.51
C ILE A 211 -13.95 15.60 9.92
N ILE A 212 -13.89 14.72 10.94
CA ILE A 212 -13.67 15.14 12.32
C ILE A 212 -12.34 15.86 12.47
N LEU A 213 -11.24 15.28 11.97
CA LEU A 213 -9.92 15.90 12.07
C LEU A 213 -9.87 17.26 11.34
N TRP A 214 -10.51 17.37 10.18
CA TRP A 214 -10.64 18.64 9.47
C TRP A 214 -11.40 19.67 10.30
N ASN A 215 -12.55 19.29 10.87
CA ASN A 215 -13.39 20.20 11.66
C ASN A 215 -12.68 20.70 12.92
N LEU A 216 -11.89 19.84 13.56
CA LEU A 216 -11.16 20.15 14.79
C LEU A 216 -9.94 21.02 14.55
N PHE A 217 -9.14 20.68 13.54
CA PHE A 217 -7.82 21.26 13.39
C PHE A 217 -7.75 22.28 12.26
N ARG A 218 -8.60 22.16 11.23
CA ARG A 218 -8.68 23.09 10.09
C ARG A 218 -7.28 23.46 9.57
N TRP A 219 -6.94 24.74 9.57
CA TRP A 219 -5.64 25.25 9.12
C TRP A 219 -4.45 24.74 9.95
N LYS A 220 -4.66 24.28 11.19
CA LYS A 220 -3.60 23.67 12.01
C LYS A 220 -3.08 22.37 11.39
N LEU A 221 -3.85 21.71 10.52
CA LEU A 221 -3.38 20.54 9.76
C LEU A 221 -2.23 20.86 8.80
N ILE A 222 -1.99 22.13 8.45
CA ILE A 222 -0.84 22.51 7.62
C ILE A 222 0.46 22.27 8.40
N TRP A 223 0.49 22.65 9.68
CA TRP A 223 1.67 22.55 10.55
C TRP A 223 1.70 21.28 11.40
N GLY A 224 0.54 20.67 11.62
CA GLY A 224 0.37 19.59 12.58
C GLY A 224 0.29 20.12 14.01
N ILE A 225 -0.27 19.30 14.90
CA ILE A 225 -0.48 19.64 16.31
C ILE A 225 0.27 18.72 17.28
N SER A 226 0.99 17.71 16.76
CA SER A 226 1.93 16.83 17.47
C SER A 226 1.52 16.46 18.91
N ASN A 227 2.00 17.21 19.91
CA ASN A 227 1.76 16.98 21.34
C ASN A 227 0.31 17.20 21.79
N GLY A 228 -0.46 18.02 21.08
CA GLY A 228 -1.88 18.22 21.36
C GLY A 228 -2.75 17.06 20.86
N TYR A 229 -2.25 16.25 19.92
CA TYR A 229 -3.04 15.23 19.24
C TYR A 229 -3.63 14.20 20.22
N GLN A 230 -2.81 13.71 21.15
CA GLN A 230 -3.24 12.76 22.19
C GLN A 230 -4.13 13.38 23.27
N GLY A 231 -4.08 14.71 23.44
CA GLY A 231 -4.88 15.43 24.43
C GLY A 231 -6.28 15.81 23.93
N VAL A 232 -6.53 15.78 22.61
CA VAL A 232 -7.84 16.12 22.02
C VAL A 232 -8.73 14.87 21.90
N THR A 233 -8.16 13.68 21.70
CA THR A 233 -8.90 12.42 21.55
C THR A 233 -9.80 12.07 22.77
N PRO A 234 -9.36 12.24 24.03
CA PRO A 234 -10.23 12.01 25.20
C PRO A 234 -11.34 13.05 25.34
N VAL A 235 -11.15 14.27 24.83
CA VAL A 235 -12.16 15.35 24.83
C VAL A 235 -13.26 15.09 23.80
N LEU A 236 -13.02 14.17 22.85
CA LEU A 236 -13.95 13.70 21.83
C LEU A 236 -14.47 12.29 22.12
N HIS A 237 -14.54 11.88 23.40
CA HIS A 237 -15.05 10.56 23.77
C HIS A 237 -14.21 9.38 23.25
N ASN A 238 -12.89 9.55 23.18
CA ASN A 238 -11.93 8.51 22.82
C ASN A 238 -12.18 7.87 21.43
N VAL A 239 -12.50 8.70 20.44
CA VAL A 239 -12.66 8.26 19.05
C VAL A 239 -11.34 7.73 18.47
N ASN A 240 -11.38 6.50 17.96
CA ASN A 240 -10.31 5.88 17.19
C ASN A 240 -10.36 6.33 15.72
N ILE A 241 -9.27 6.95 15.27
CA ILE A 241 -9.11 7.53 13.94
C ILE A 241 -8.50 6.49 12.98
N SER A 242 -9.19 6.21 11.87
CA SER A 242 -8.79 5.19 10.88
C SER A 242 -8.40 5.74 9.50
N ASN A 243 -8.21 7.07 9.35
CA ASN A 243 -7.71 7.67 8.11
C ASN A 243 -6.21 8.00 8.20
N GLY A 244 -5.36 7.32 7.44
CA GLY A 244 -3.91 7.44 7.58
C GLY A 244 -3.31 8.78 7.14
N ASP A 245 -3.80 9.37 6.05
CA ASP A 245 -3.30 10.66 5.55
C ASP A 245 -3.65 11.82 6.50
N VAL A 246 -4.92 11.92 6.87
CA VAL A 246 -5.40 13.05 7.67
C VAL A 246 -4.91 12.92 9.12
N ASP A 247 -4.79 11.68 9.65
CA ASP A 247 -4.11 11.41 10.91
C ASP A 247 -2.63 11.85 10.86
N PHE A 248 -1.95 11.60 9.74
CA PHE A 248 -0.59 12.08 9.55
C PHE A 248 -0.51 13.60 9.50
N PHE A 249 -1.41 14.28 8.79
CA PHE A 249 -1.48 15.74 8.76
C PHE A 249 -1.74 16.32 10.15
N ALA A 250 -2.60 15.70 10.93
CA ALA A 250 -2.85 16.15 12.29
C ALA A 250 -1.61 15.98 13.19
N LYS A 251 -0.81 14.93 13.00
CA LYS A 251 0.42 14.69 13.80
C LYS A 251 1.60 15.55 13.35
N PHE A 252 1.85 15.65 12.04
CA PHE A 252 3.08 16.19 11.45
C PHE A 252 2.88 17.34 10.46
N GLY A 253 1.64 17.65 10.15
CA GLY A 253 1.29 18.67 9.17
C GLY A 253 1.38 18.20 7.74
N VAL A 254 0.71 18.93 6.85
CA VAL A 254 0.96 18.87 5.40
C VAL A 254 2.43 19.17 5.10
N VAL A 255 3.08 20.05 5.86
CA VAL A 255 4.52 20.31 5.74
C VAL A 255 5.36 19.05 6.01
N GLY A 256 5.04 18.31 7.08
CA GLY A 256 5.71 17.04 7.37
C GLY A 256 5.47 15.99 6.30
N PHE A 257 4.26 15.96 5.74
CA PHE A 257 3.92 15.07 4.63
C PHE A 257 4.74 15.39 3.37
N ILE A 258 4.79 16.67 2.97
CA ILE A 258 5.60 17.13 1.83
C ILE A 258 7.07 16.79 2.05
N TYR A 259 7.59 16.97 3.27
CA TYR A 259 8.97 16.62 3.60
C TYR A 259 9.23 15.12 3.45
N LEU A 260 8.34 14.26 3.96
CA LEU A 260 8.45 12.81 3.79
C LEU A 260 8.40 12.40 2.31
N MET A 261 7.46 12.96 1.54
CA MET A 261 7.35 12.69 0.10
C MET A 261 8.57 13.19 -0.67
N HIS A 262 9.13 14.34 -0.29
CA HIS A 262 10.36 14.85 -0.87
C HIS A 262 11.53 13.87 -0.66
N LYS A 263 11.72 13.34 0.56
CA LYS A 263 12.76 12.33 0.83
C LYS A 263 12.51 11.03 0.07
N TYR A 264 11.26 10.61 -0.04
CA TYR A 264 10.88 9.46 -0.85
C TYR A 264 11.19 9.68 -2.35
N ILE A 265 10.91 10.85 -2.90
CA ILE A 265 11.28 11.21 -4.29
C ILE A 265 12.80 11.17 -4.48
N LEU A 266 13.60 11.64 -3.51
CA LEU A 266 15.06 11.54 -3.60
C LEU A 266 15.52 10.07 -3.66
N LEU A 267 14.90 9.18 -2.89
CA LEU A 267 15.16 7.74 -3.00
C LEU A 267 14.78 7.21 -4.40
N LEU A 268 13.61 7.58 -4.93
CA LEU A 268 13.14 7.11 -6.24
C LEU A 268 14.04 7.55 -7.39
N LYS A 269 14.67 8.73 -7.29
CA LYS A 269 15.63 9.21 -8.30
C LYS A 269 16.87 8.31 -8.43
N SER A 270 17.16 7.47 -7.44
CA SER A 270 18.20 6.45 -7.52
C SER A 270 17.79 5.22 -8.35
N PHE A 271 16.53 5.13 -8.79
CA PHE A 271 16.01 3.98 -9.56
C PHE A 271 15.32 4.39 -10.86
N ILE A 272 14.79 5.62 -10.93
CA ILE A 272 13.99 6.09 -12.04
C ILE A 272 14.30 7.55 -12.35
N HIS A 273 14.56 7.86 -13.62
CA HIS A 273 14.89 9.22 -14.07
C HIS A 273 13.68 10.06 -14.50
N LYS A 274 12.60 9.42 -14.98
CA LYS A 274 11.44 10.14 -15.52
C LYS A 274 10.50 10.65 -14.42
N ASN A 275 10.28 11.95 -14.37
CA ASN A 275 9.41 12.62 -13.39
C ASN A 275 7.98 12.05 -13.36
N GLU A 276 7.44 11.66 -14.52
CA GLU A 276 6.11 11.06 -14.61
C GLU A 276 6.01 9.78 -13.75
N TYR A 277 7.04 8.94 -13.76
CA TYR A 277 7.04 7.68 -13.03
C TYR A 277 7.09 7.92 -11.50
N MET A 278 7.81 8.96 -11.08
CA MET A 278 7.83 9.39 -9.68
C MET A 278 6.43 9.83 -9.20
N ILE A 279 5.64 10.47 -10.05
CA ILE A 279 4.25 10.86 -9.72
C ILE A 279 3.41 9.62 -9.42
N TYR A 280 3.52 8.56 -10.22
CA TYR A 280 2.81 7.30 -9.93
C TYR A 280 3.26 6.66 -8.61
N CYS A 281 4.57 6.66 -8.32
CA CYS A 281 5.08 6.16 -7.03
C CYS A 281 4.55 6.94 -5.83
N VAL A 282 4.49 8.27 -5.91
CA VAL A 282 3.88 9.10 -4.86
C VAL A 282 2.37 8.83 -4.74
N LEU A 283 1.68 8.71 -5.88
CA LEU A 283 0.26 8.38 -5.90
C LEU A 283 -0.03 7.04 -5.23
N ILE A 284 0.80 6.02 -5.45
CA ILE A 284 0.70 4.72 -4.78
C ILE A 284 0.75 4.93 -3.25
N VAL A 285 1.73 5.68 -2.74
CA VAL A 285 1.84 5.92 -1.29
C VAL A 285 0.63 6.67 -0.75
N VAL A 286 0.12 7.68 -1.46
CA VAL A 286 -1.08 8.43 -1.06
C VAL A 286 -2.33 7.55 -1.02
N VAL A 287 -2.58 6.78 -2.09
CA VAL A 287 -3.74 5.87 -2.16
C VAL A 287 -3.71 4.86 -1.03
N LEU A 288 -2.53 4.30 -0.78
CA LEU A 288 -2.34 3.35 0.30
C LEU A 288 -2.58 4.04 1.66
N ALA A 289 -1.97 5.21 1.90
CA ALA A 289 -2.05 5.94 3.16
C ALA A 289 -3.45 6.49 3.49
N PHE A 290 -4.28 6.79 2.48
CA PHE A 290 -5.70 7.06 2.69
C PHE A 290 -6.42 5.86 3.31
N GLY A 291 -6.06 4.65 2.86
CA GLY A 291 -6.69 3.41 3.28
C GLY A 291 -6.20 2.86 4.62
N GLU A 292 -4.95 3.12 5.00
CA GLU A 292 -4.30 2.60 6.21
C GLU A 292 -3.27 3.60 6.75
N PRO A 293 -3.05 3.69 8.09
CA PRO A 293 -2.09 4.62 8.70
C PRO A 293 -0.62 4.23 8.48
N MET A 294 -0.22 3.87 7.26
CA MET A 294 1.14 3.39 6.97
C MET A 294 2.20 4.46 6.97
N LEU A 295 1.83 5.73 6.81
CA LEU A 295 2.82 6.82 6.79
C LEU A 295 3.64 6.84 8.08
N ILE A 296 3.06 6.40 9.20
CA ILE A 296 3.74 6.28 10.48
C ILE A 296 4.35 4.90 10.75
N PHE A 297 4.27 3.94 9.83
CA PHE A 297 4.93 2.64 10.01
C PHE A 297 6.44 2.79 9.90
N ASN A 298 7.17 1.88 10.56
CA ASN A 298 8.63 1.91 10.57
C ASN A 298 9.22 1.88 9.16
N PHE A 299 8.57 1.17 8.22
CA PHE A 299 9.04 1.08 6.85
C PHE A 299 8.93 2.41 6.10
N THR A 300 7.78 3.09 6.16
CA THR A 300 7.60 4.37 5.46
C THR A 300 8.50 5.44 6.07
N MET A 301 8.68 5.41 7.38
CA MET A 301 9.63 6.26 8.09
C MET A 301 11.08 6.03 7.66
N ALA A 302 11.42 4.86 7.09
CA ALA A 302 12.75 4.59 6.55
C ALA A 302 13.06 5.45 5.32
N PHE A 303 12.06 5.93 4.58
CA PHE A 303 12.26 6.84 3.43
C PHE A 303 12.95 8.15 3.82
N LEU A 304 12.86 8.57 5.09
CA LEU A 304 13.60 9.72 5.59
C LEU A 304 15.12 9.54 5.52
N PHE A 305 15.61 8.30 5.49
CA PHE A 305 17.02 7.97 5.63
C PHE A 305 17.57 7.20 4.44
N LEU A 306 16.76 6.32 3.82
CA LEU A 306 17.21 5.40 2.76
C LEU A 306 17.92 6.10 1.60
N TYR A 307 17.49 7.30 1.21
CA TYR A 307 18.12 8.04 0.12
C TYR A 307 19.61 8.38 0.36
N HIS A 308 20.09 8.38 1.61
CA HIS A 308 21.50 8.60 1.92
C HIS A 308 22.37 7.35 1.72
N TYR A 309 21.75 6.17 1.73
CA TYR A 309 22.46 4.89 1.76
C TYR A 309 22.32 4.10 0.46
N VAL A 310 21.45 4.54 -0.45
CA VAL A 310 21.09 3.81 -1.67
C VAL A 310 21.39 4.67 -2.90
N SER A 311 22.29 4.19 -3.75
CA SER A 311 22.63 4.77 -5.04
C SER A 311 22.67 3.70 -6.14
N PRO A 312 22.49 4.07 -7.42
CA PRO A 312 22.60 3.14 -8.55
C PRO A 312 23.94 2.37 -8.55
N GLU A 313 25.04 3.09 -8.30
CA GLU A 313 26.40 2.56 -8.21
C GLU A 313 26.53 1.46 -7.13
N THR A 314 25.89 1.67 -5.98
CA THR A 314 25.91 0.69 -4.87
C THR A 314 25.06 -0.55 -5.12
N LEU A 315 24.18 -0.53 -6.12
CA LEU A 315 23.30 -1.66 -6.49
C LEU A 315 23.84 -2.45 -7.70
N GLY A 316 25.02 -2.09 -8.23
CA GLY A 316 25.62 -2.75 -9.39
C GLY A 316 24.91 -2.43 -10.71
N TRP A 317 24.27 -1.26 -10.80
CA TRP A 317 23.70 -0.77 -12.05
C TRP A 317 24.84 -0.22 -12.91
N ASN A 318 25.24 -0.97 -13.94
CA ASN A 318 26.04 -0.42 -15.04
C ASN A 318 25.06 0.00 -16.13
N ASP A 319 25.07 1.29 -16.47
CA ASP A 319 24.25 1.88 -17.53
C ASP A 319 24.68 1.42 -18.95
N GLU A 320 25.78 0.67 -19.06
CA GLU A 320 26.33 0.18 -20.34
C GLU A 320 25.46 -0.91 -21.02
N GLU A 321 24.43 -1.45 -20.36
CA GLU A 321 23.54 -2.46 -20.97
C GLU A 321 22.33 -1.87 -21.72
N GLU A 322 22.01 -0.58 -21.55
CA GLU A 322 20.83 0.03 -22.22
C GLU A 322 21.15 0.59 -23.62
N ASP A 323 22.41 1.00 -23.89
CA ASP A 323 22.78 1.59 -25.18
C ASP A 323 22.97 0.54 -26.30
N ASP A 324 23.29 -0.71 -25.96
CA ASP A 324 23.52 -1.78 -26.96
C ASP A 324 22.21 -2.33 -27.59
N GLU A 325 21.06 -2.21 -26.91
CA GLU A 325 19.77 -2.68 -27.45
C GLU A 325 19.08 -1.66 -28.38
N GLU A 326 19.40 -0.37 -28.28
CA GLU A 326 18.84 0.66 -29.19
C GLU A 326 19.54 0.68 -30.57
N GLU A 327 20.83 0.31 -30.68
CA GLU A 327 21.53 0.29 -31.97
C GLU A 327 21.17 -0.93 -32.86
N GLU A 328 20.72 -2.06 -32.30
CA GLU A 328 20.39 -3.25 -33.11
C GLU A 328 19.02 -3.19 -33.82
N THR A 329 18.17 -2.19 -33.53
CA THR A 329 16.82 -2.11 -34.12
C THR A 329 16.67 -1.19 -35.34
N GLU A 330 17.73 -0.51 -35.80
CA GLU A 330 17.68 0.40 -36.96
C GLU A 330 18.13 -0.22 -38.31
N THR A 331 18.49 -1.51 -38.39
CA THR A 331 18.92 -2.13 -39.66
C THR A 331 18.15 -3.41 -40.03
N GLU A 332 16.88 -3.29 -40.40
CA GLU A 332 16.25 -4.29 -41.29
C GLU A 332 15.48 -3.58 -42.43
N ASP A 333 16.16 -3.43 -43.56
CA ASP A 333 15.65 -2.96 -44.84
C ASP A 333 14.57 -3.89 -45.41
N ILE A 334 13.47 -3.28 -45.87
CA ILE A 334 12.33 -3.92 -46.54
C ILE A 334 12.70 -4.24 -48.01
N PRO A 335 12.56 -5.50 -48.50
CA PRO A 335 12.78 -5.78 -49.92
C PRO A 335 11.50 -5.53 -50.73
N TYR A 336 11.53 -4.50 -51.59
CA TYR A 336 10.54 -4.26 -52.64
C TYR A 336 10.60 -5.35 -53.73
N GLN A 337 9.51 -6.11 -53.90
CA GLN A 337 9.28 -6.99 -55.05
C GLN A 337 9.06 -6.18 -56.34
N LYS A 338 9.93 -6.39 -57.34
CA LYS A 338 9.71 -5.97 -58.73
C LYS A 338 8.69 -6.90 -59.41
N LEU A 339 7.49 -6.39 -59.67
CA LEU A 339 6.53 -6.98 -60.60
C LEU A 339 6.98 -6.74 -62.05
N SER A 340 7.33 -7.81 -62.77
CA SER A 340 7.45 -7.79 -64.23
C SER A 340 6.07 -8.06 -64.85
N LEU A 341 5.50 -7.08 -65.54
CA LEU A 341 4.41 -7.32 -66.49
C LEU A 341 4.99 -7.34 -67.90
N LYS A 342 5.06 -8.54 -68.46
CA LYS A 342 5.01 -8.79 -69.91
C LYS A 342 3.72 -8.16 -70.44
N ASN A 343 3.80 -7.46 -71.56
CA ASN A 343 2.86 -7.67 -72.65
C ASN A 343 3.48 -7.23 -73.99
N SER A 344 3.54 -8.23 -74.86
CA SER A 344 3.70 -8.15 -76.31
C SER A 344 2.36 -7.77 -76.95
N ASN A 345 2.33 -6.67 -77.69
CA ASN A 345 1.74 -6.46 -79.02
C ASN A 345 1.51 -4.97 -79.27
#